data_AF-A0A2V7U5J7-F1
#
_entry.id   AF-A0A2V7U5J7-F1
#
_cell.length_a   1.000
_cell.length_b   1.000
_cell.length_c   1.000
_cell.angle_alpha   90.00
_cell.angle_beta   90.00
_cell.angle_gamma   90.00
#
_symmetry.space_group_name_H-M   'P 1'
#
loop_
_entity.id
_entity.type
_entity.pdbx_description
1 polymer ?
#
loop_
_entity_poly.entity_id
_entity_poly.type
_entity_poly.pdbx_seq_one_letter_code
_entity_poly.pdbx_strand_id
1 'polypeptide(L)'
;MKRQNSPLFLILGLVASLTPLSTRTQAAAARDYRPLAREIFRELIEIKTTDSGVGSTPAAEAVAQRLRAAGFPEADIQVIGPSARKKNVVARLHGSGKAKPILIFGHLDVVEAPKEDWSPDLDPFKFVERDGYFYGRGTQDMKGAAAIAVTNF
;
A
#
# COMPACT_ATOMS: atom_id res chain seq x y z
N MET A 1 -40.18 81.08 -20.10
CA MET A 1 -41.16 80.14 -19.51
C MET A 1 -40.86 78.74 -20.03
N LYS A 2 -40.36 77.85 -19.15
CA LYS A 2 -40.34 76.36 -19.21
C LYS A 2 -40.35 75.66 -20.59
N ARG A 3 -39.29 74.90 -20.91
CA ARG A 3 -39.22 73.42 -20.74
C ARG A 3 -37.89 72.86 -21.29
N GLN A 4 -37.18 72.16 -20.41
CA GLN A 4 -36.09 71.24 -20.69
C GLN A 4 -36.59 70.07 -21.54
N ASN A 5 -35.72 69.50 -22.39
CA ASN A 5 -35.74 68.10 -22.82
C ASN A 5 -34.33 67.73 -23.34
N SER A 6 -33.59 66.98 -22.54
CA SER A 6 -32.35 66.31 -22.95
C SER A 6 -32.66 64.88 -23.42
N PRO A 7 -32.01 64.34 -24.45
CA PRO A 7 -32.19 62.95 -24.83
C PRO A 7 -31.39 62.04 -23.88
N LEU A 8 -32.06 60.97 -23.47
CA LEU A 8 -31.59 59.91 -22.57
C LEU A 8 -30.54 59.05 -23.30
N PHE A 9 -29.30 59.00 -22.80
CA PHE A 9 -28.31 58.00 -23.21
C PHE A 9 -28.62 56.68 -22.49
N LEU A 10 -28.92 55.63 -23.24
CA LEU A 10 -29.08 54.27 -22.72
C LEU A 10 -27.67 53.67 -22.51
N ILE A 11 -27.20 53.59 -21.27
CA ILE A 11 -26.00 52.82 -20.93
C ILE A 11 -26.42 51.38 -20.64
N LEU A 12 -26.06 50.47 -21.54
CA LEU A 12 -26.23 49.02 -21.36
C LEU A 12 -25.18 48.55 -20.34
N GLY A 13 -25.57 48.38 -19.07
CA GLY A 13 -24.71 47.86 -18.03
C GLY A 13 -24.49 46.35 -18.19
N LEU A 14 -23.29 45.95 -18.61
CA LEU A 14 -22.84 44.56 -18.60
C LEU A 14 -22.54 44.15 -17.15
N VAL A 15 -23.49 43.47 -16.50
CA VAL A 15 -23.27 42.87 -15.18
C VAL A 15 -22.45 41.59 -15.37
N ALA A 16 -21.13 41.70 -15.21
CA ALA A 16 -20.25 40.54 -15.12
C ALA A 16 -20.49 39.86 -13.77
N SER A 17 -21.25 38.77 -13.76
CA SER A 17 -21.44 37.92 -12.59
C SER A 17 -20.11 37.24 -12.24
N LEU A 18 -19.41 37.77 -11.24
CA LEU A 18 -18.27 37.13 -10.59
C LEU A 18 -18.77 35.91 -9.80
N THR A 19 -18.82 34.75 -10.44
CA THR A 19 -18.94 33.47 -9.72
C THR A 19 -17.60 33.21 -9.03
N PRO A 20 -17.55 33.10 -7.69
CA PRO A 20 -16.33 32.72 -7.02
C PRO A 20 -15.98 31.29 -7.45
N LEU A 21 -14.80 31.13 -8.05
CA LEU A 21 -14.24 29.82 -8.35
C LEU A 21 -13.89 29.18 -7.01
N SER A 22 -14.81 28.42 -6.42
CA SER A 22 -14.50 27.57 -5.27
C SER A 22 -13.47 26.54 -5.73
N THR A 23 -12.21 26.79 -5.41
CA THR A 23 -11.17 25.76 -5.39
C THR A 23 -11.57 24.75 -4.32
N ARG A 24 -12.34 23.74 -4.71
CA ARG A 24 -12.42 22.49 -3.95
C ARG A 24 -11.03 21.87 -4.03
N THR A 25 -10.18 22.19 -3.06
CA THR A 25 -9.11 21.28 -2.67
C THR A 25 -9.80 20.06 -2.07
N GLN A 26 -10.27 19.16 -2.93
CA GLN A 26 -10.69 17.86 -2.50
C GLN A 26 -9.41 17.13 -2.13
N ALA A 27 -8.96 17.33 -0.88
CA ALA A 27 -8.12 16.33 -0.25
C ALA A 27 -8.91 15.03 -0.40
N ALA A 28 -8.46 14.15 -1.30
CA ALA A 28 -9.05 12.83 -1.44
C ALA A 28 -9.10 12.27 -0.02
N ALA A 29 -10.30 11.95 0.47
CA ALA A 29 -10.44 11.32 1.78
C ALA A 29 -9.45 10.16 1.78
N ALA A 30 -8.49 10.17 2.72
CA ALA A 30 -7.39 9.22 2.72
C ALA A 30 -8.00 7.82 2.65
N ARG A 31 -7.72 7.10 1.55
CA ARG A 31 -8.26 5.77 1.34
C ARG A 31 -7.86 4.91 2.53
N ASP A 32 -8.83 4.20 3.11
CA ASP A 32 -8.52 3.30 4.22
C ASP A 32 -7.84 2.03 3.70
N TYR A 33 -6.52 1.99 3.84
CA TYR A 33 -5.71 0.84 3.44
C TYR A 33 -5.60 -0.24 4.52
N ARG A 34 -6.16 -0.04 5.72
CA ARG A 34 -6.05 -1.00 6.83
C ARG A 34 -6.65 -2.38 6.49
N PRO A 35 -7.77 -2.50 5.75
CA PRO A 35 -8.25 -3.82 5.32
C PRO A 35 -7.25 -4.55 4.40
N LEU A 36 -6.67 -3.84 3.43
CA LEU A 36 -5.67 -4.41 2.53
C LEU A 36 -4.41 -4.81 3.29
N ALA A 37 -3.90 -3.95 4.18
CA ALA A 37 -2.74 -4.27 5.01
C ALA A 37 -2.97 -5.55 5.83
N ARG A 38 -4.16 -5.73 6.40
CA ARG A 38 -4.51 -6.94 7.16
C ARG A 38 -4.60 -8.18 6.29
N GLU A 39 -5.14 -8.06 5.07
CA GLU A 39 -5.21 -9.18 4.12
C GLU A 39 -3.80 -9.64 3.72
N ILE A 40 -2.94 -8.70 3.31
CA ILE A 40 -1.54 -8.98 2.97
C ILE A 40 -0.82 -9.59 4.16
N PHE A 41 -1.00 -9.00 5.35
CA PHE A 41 -0.34 -9.48 6.55
C PHE A 41 -0.76 -10.90 6.91
N ARG A 42 -2.06 -11.21 6.88
CA ARG A 42 -2.58 -12.57 7.08
C ARG A 42 -1.96 -13.55 6.10
N GLU A 43 -2.02 -13.25 4.80
CA GLU A 43 -1.45 -14.13 3.77
C GLU A 43 0.04 -14.41 4.04
N LEU A 44 0.83 -13.37 4.31
CA LEU A 44 2.25 -13.56 4.58
C LEU A 44 2.49 -14.43 5.82
N ILE A 45 1.72 -14.25 6.90
CA ILE A 45 1.84 -15.06 8.13
C ILE A 45 1.50 -16.52 7.87
N GLU A 46 0.48 -16.79 7.05
CA GLU A 46 0.01 -18.14 6.77
C GLU A 46 0.92 -18.90 5.78
N ILE A 47 1.87 -18.21 5.13
CA ILE A 47 2.95 -18.87 4.39
C ILE A 47 4.07 -19.27 5.35
N LYS A 48 4.23 -20.58 5.59
CA LYS A 48 5.32 -21.16 6.39
C LYS A 48 6.68 -21.05 5.69
N THR A 49 7.25 -19.85 5.71
CA THR A 49 8.53 -19.49 5.06
C THR A 49 9.78 -19.99 5.79
N THR A 50 9.64 -20.89 6.76
CA THR A 50 10.78 -21.49 7.47
C THR A 50 11.61 -22.39 6.55
N ASP A 51 12.84 -22.70 6.95
CA ASP A 51 13.73 -23.56 6.17
C ASP A 51 13.23 -25.00 6.12
N SER A 52 12.59 -25.50 7.18
CA SER A 52 11.92 -26.80 7.17
C SER A 52 10.56 -26.77 6.45
N GLY A 53 10.05 -25.58 6.14
CA GLY A 53 8.76 -25.35 5.49
C GLY A 53 8.89 -25.20 3.97
N VAL A 54 8.05 -24.33 3.40
CA VAL A 54 8.01 -24.10 1.94
C VAL A 54 9.16 -23.20 1.45
N GLY A 55 9.89 -22.55 2.36
CA GLY A 55 10.89 -21.53 2.03
C GLY A 55 10.28 -20.17 1.68
N SER A 56 11.12 -19.19 1.32
CA SER A 56 10.69 -17.80 1.10
C SER A 56 10.02 -17.57 -0.25
N THR A 57 10.24 -18.44 -1.24
CA THR A 57 9.76 -18.23 -2.62
C THR A 57 8.26 -17.98 -2.71
N PRO A 58 7.36 -18.76 -2.06
CA PRO A 58 5.92 -18.50 -2.17
C PRO A 58 5.51 -17.12 -1.63
N ALA A 59 6.16 -16.63 -0.57
CA ALA A 59 5.90 -15.29 -0.05
C ALA A 59 6.42 -14.20 -1.01
N ALA A 60 7.59 -14.40 -1.62
CA ALA A 60 8.12 -13.48 -2.63
C ALA A 60 7.19 -13.39 -3.85
N GLU A 61 6.65 -14.52 -4.33
CA GLU A 61 5.69 -14.55 -5.43
C GLU A 61 4.35 -13.89 -5.06
N ALA A 62 3.85 -14.09 -3.84
CA ALA A 62 2.63 -13.43 -3.36
C ALA A 62 2.80 -11.89 -3.35
N VAL A 63 3.94 -11.39 -2.85
CA VAL A 63 4.25 -9.96 -2.90
C VAL A 63 4.38 -9.48 -4.35
N ALA A 64 5.07 -10.22 -5.21
CA ALA A 64 5.20 -9.86 -6.63
C ALA A 64 3.84 -9.78 -7.33
N GLN A 65 2.93 -10.72 -7.06
CA GLN A 65 1.57 -10.71 -7.60
C GLN A 65 0.80 -9.45 -7.17
N ARG A 66 0.95 -9.02 -5.92
CA ARG A 66 0.32 -7.79 -5.42
C ARG A 66 0.88 -6.54 -6.08
N LEU A 67 2.19 -6.47 -6.27
CA LEU A 67 2.83 -5.35 -6.97
C LEU A 67 2.41 -5.29 -8.45
N ARG A 68 2.27 -6.45 -9.12
CA ARG A 68 1.68 -6.53 -10.46
C ARG A 68 0.26 -5.98 -10.48
N ALA A 69 -0.57 -6.39 -9.51
CA ALA A 69 -1.95 -5.91 -9.39
C ALA A 69 -2.03 -4.39 -9.08
N ALA A 70 -1.02 -3.83 -8.42
CA ALA A 70 -0.85 -2.39 -8.19
C ALA A 70 -0.36 -1.61 -9.43
N GLY A 71 -0.06 -2.30 -10.54
CA GLY A 71 0.32 -1.69 -11.81
C GLY A 71 1.82 -1.51 -12.03
N PHE A 72 2.68 -2.17 -11.24
CA PHE A 72 4.10 -2.22 -11.54
C PHE A 72 4.33 -2.98 -12.87
N PRO A 73 5.15 -2.47 -13.78
CA PRO A 73 5.51 -3.18 -15.00
C PRO A 73 6.25 -4.49 -14.69
N GLU A 74 6.01 -5.55 -15.47
CA GLU A 74 6.68 -6.85 -15.25
C GLU A 74 8.22 -6.73 -15.31
N ALA A 75 8.73 -5.87 -16.19
CA ALA A 75 10.18 -5.61 -16.31
C ALA A 75 10.81 -5.00 -15.05
N ASP A 76 9.99 -4.40 -14.18
CA ASP A 76 10.43 -3.77 -12.92
C ASP A 76 10.24 -4.68 -11.70
N ILE A 77 9.76 -5.92 -11.87
CA ILE A 77 9.59 -6.91 -10.81
C ILE A 77 10.48 -8.12 -11.09
N GLN A 78 11.27 -8.52 -10.10
CA GLN A 78 12.13 -9.70 -10.19
C GLN A 78 11.92 -10.58 -8.98
N VAL A 79 11.60 -11.86 -9.21
CA VAL A 79 11.59 -12.89 -8.17
C VAL A 79 12.77 -13.83 -8.38
N ILE A 80 13.83 -13.61 -7.63
CA ILE A 80 15.17 -14.19 -7.86
C ILE A 80 15.84 -14.59 -6.55
N GLY A 81 16.70 -15.59 -6.60
CA GLY A 81 17.49 -16.01 -5.44
C GLY A 81 18.33 -17.25 -5.71
N PRO A 82 19.14 -17.69 -4.73
CA PRO A 82 20.12 -18.76 -4.89
C PRO A 82 19.51 -20.15 -5.17
N SER A 83 18.22 -20.36 -4.91
CA SER A 83 17.55 -21.63 -5.18
C SER A 83 16.06 -21.45 -5.46
N ALA A 84 15.42 -22.50 -5.99
CA ALA A 84 13.98 -22.50 -6.23
C ALA A 84 13.15 -22.23 -4.96
N ARG A 85 13.67 -22.57 -3.77
CA ARG A 85 12.98 -22.41 -2.48
C ARG A 85 13.32 -21.10 -1.74
N LYS A 86 14.41 -20.44 -2.11
CA LYS A 86 14.94 -19.25 -1.42
C LYS A 86 15.05 -18.07 -2.38
N LYS A 87 13.92 -17.58 -2.88
CA LYS A 87 13.86 -16.35 -3.68
C LYS A 87 13.46 -15.14 -2.84
N ASN A 88 13.89 -13.98 -3.31
CA ASN A 88 13.49 -12.64 -2.89
C ASN A 88 12.65 -12.00 -3.99
N VAL A 89 11.90 -10.95 -3.65
CA VAL A 89 11.27 -10.05 -4.62
C VAL A 89 11.97 -8.71 -4.59
N VAL A 90 12.33 -8.20 -5.77
CA VAL A 90 12.87 -6.85 -5.96
C VAL A 90 11.94 -6.14 -6.93
N ALA A 91 11.46 -4.96 -6.53
CA ALA A 91 10.60 -4.15 -7.36
C ALA A 91 11.09 -2.71 -7.43
N ARG A 92 10.91 -2.07 -8.59
CA ARG A 92 11.31 -0.67 -8.80
C ARG A 92 10.10 0.19 -9.18
N LEU A 93 9.80 1.18 -8.34
CA LEU A 93 8.93 2.29 -8.72
C LEU A 93 9.79 3.44 -9.27
N HIS A 94 9.57 3.84 -10.52
CA HIS A 94 10.32 4.94 -11.13
C HIS A 94 9.78 6.29 -10.66
N GLY A 95 10.64 7.09 -10.04
CA GLY A 95 10.37 8.50 -9.76
C GLY A 95 10.75 9.41 -10.93
N SER A 96 10.68 10.73 -10.72
CA SER A 96 11.05 11.74 -11.73
C SER A 96 12.56 11.85 -12.02
N GLY A 97 13.41 11.11 -11.29
CA GLY A 97 14.88 11.17 -11.40
C GLY A 97 15.53 12.42 -10.79
N LYS A 98 14.75 13.32 -10.18
CA LYS A 98 15.25 14.60 -9.62
C LYS A 98 15.89 14.50 -8.22
N ALA A 99 15.69 13.37 -7.53
CA ALA A 99 16.17 13.15 -6.17
C ALA A 99 16.88 11.79 -6.07
N LYS A 100 17.61 11.58 -4.97
CA LYS A 100 18.26 10.29 -4.68
C LYS A 100 17.19 9.20 -4.47
N PRO A 101 17.44 7.96 -4.92
CA PRO A 101 16.52 6.86 -4.69
C PRO A 101 16.46 6.49 -3.20
N ILE A 102 15.34 5.89 -2.81
CA ILE A 102 15.13 5.29 -1.48
C ILE A 102 15.01 3.79 -1.67
N LEU A 103 15.67 3.02 -0.82
CA LEU A 103 15.51 1.57 -0.74
C LEU A 103 14.68 1.22 0.50
N ILE A 104 13.54 0.57 0.30
CA ILE A 104 12.80 -0.12 1.34
C ILE A 104 13.23 -1.58 1.28
N PHE A 105 13.78 -2.11 2.37
CA PHE A 105 14.26 -3.48 2.44
C PHE A 105 13.71 -4.20 3.68
N GLY A 106 13.63 -5.52 3.57
CA GLY A 106 13.18 -6.40 4.64
C GLY A 106 13.35 -7.86 4.23
N HIS A 107 13.00 -8.77 5.12
CA HIS A 107 13.02 -10.20 4.86
C HIS A 107 11.61 -10.81 5.00
N LEU A 108 11.41 -11.97 4.36
CA LEU A 108 10.13 -12.69 4.33
C LEU A 108 10.23 -14.09 4.95
N ASP A 109 11.45 -14.60 5.13
CA ASP A 109 11.70 -15.82 5.88
C ASP A 109 11.44 -15.61 7.37
N VAL A 110 11.27 -16.70 8.08
CA VAL A 110 11.04 -16.67 9.51
C VAL A 110 11.75 -17.87 10.14
N VAL A 111 12.16 -17.72 11.39
CA VAL A 111 12.71 -18.84 12.16
C VAL A 111 11.64 -19.91 12.40
N GLU A 112 12.10 -21.11 12.74
CA GLU A 112 11.22 -22.22 13.08
C GLU A 112 10.25 -21.87 14.22
N ALA A 113 9.09 -22.54 14.18
CA ALA A 113 8.05 -22.39 15.19
C ALA A 113 7.36 -23.74 15.38
N PRO A 114 7.95 -24.64 16.20
CA PRO A 114 7.30 -25.88 16.60
C PRO A 114 5.97 -25.58 17.31
N LYS A 115 4.92 -26.36 17.03
CA LYS A 115 3.57 -26.10 17.58
C LYS A 115 3.51 -26.32 19.09
N GLU A 116 4.36 -27.22 19.59
CA GLU A 116 4.52 -27.60 20.99
C GLU A 116 5.05 -26.46 21.88
N ASP A 117 5.78 -25.50 21.30
CA ASP A 117 6.29 -24.32 22.01
C ASP A 117 5.26 -23.19 22.09
N TRP A 118 4.14 -23.32 21.36
CA TRP A 118 3.08 -22.32 21.29
C TRP A 118 1.92 -22.71 22.20
N SER A 119 1.19 -21.69 22.70
CA SER A 119 -0.04 -21.90 23.47
C SER A 119 -0.97 -22.91 22.76
N PRO A 120 -1.64 -23.81 23.50
CA PRO A 120 -2.39 -24.92 22.90
C PRO A 120 -3.39 -24.50 21.81
N ASP A 121 -4.00 -23.34 21.99
CA ASP A 121 -4.99 -22.69 21.13
C ASP A 121 -4.42 -21.90 19.94
N LEU A 122 -3.09 -21.71 19.87
CA LEU A 122 -2.44 -20.95 18.81
C LEU A 122 -1.64 -21.87 17.87
N ASP A 123 -1.85 -21.71 16.57
CA ASP A 123 -1.00 -22.29 15.53
C ASP A 123 -0.05 -21.20 15.02
N PRO A 124 1.28 -21.42 15.00
CA PRO A 124 2.25 -20.41 14.58
C PRO A 124 2.02 -19.90 13.15
N PHE A 125 1.40 -20.69 12.27
CA PHE A 125 1.17 -20.30 10.87
C PHE A 125 -0.32 -20.13 10.56
N LYS A 126 -1.13 -19.82 11.58
CA LYS A 126 -2.48 -19.27 11.40
C LYS A 126 -2.54 -17.89 12.02
N PHE A 127 -2.97 -16.91 11.24
CA PHE A 127 -3.09 -15.55 11.74
C PHE A 127 -4.28 -15.42 12.68
N VAL A 128 -4.05 -14.99 13.92
CA VAL A 128 -5.10 -14.79 14.91
C VAL A 128 -5.05 -13.35 15.42
N GLU A 129 -6.21 -12.69 15.40
CA GLU A 129 -6.42 -11.40 16.07
C GLU A 129 -7.20 -11.65 17.36
N ARG A 130 -6.62 -11.29 18.51
CA ARG A 130 -7.24 -11.48 19.83
C ARG A 130 -6.77 -10.40 20.79
N ASP A 131 -7.71 -9.83 21.54
CA ASP A 131 -7.47 -8.88 22.62
C ASP A 131 -6.58 -7.67 22.22
N GLY A 132 -6.71 -7.22 20.97
CA GLY A 132 -5.92 -6.11 20.43
C GLY A 132 -4.51 -6.49 19.96
N TYR A 133 -4.16 -7.78 19.98
CA TYR A 133 -2.89 -8.32 19.51
C TYR A 133 -3.05 -9.22 18.28
N PHE A 134 -1.97 -9.33 17.51
CA PHE A 134 -1.85 -10.25 16.40
C PHE A 134 -0.88 -11.37 16.75
N TYR A 135 -1.32 -12.62 16.58
CA TYR A 135 -0.55 -13.81 16.84
C TYR A 135 -0.23 -14.56 15.55
N GLY A 136 0.98 -15.09 15.48
CA GLY A 136 1.54 -15.82 14.33
C GLY A 136 3.04 -15.59 14.21
N ARG A 137 3.77 -16.57 13.71
CA ARG A 137 5.20 -16.50 13.45
C ARG A 137 5.45 -15.51 12.32
N GLY A 138 6.24 -14.48 12.62
CA GLY A 138 6.60 -13.41 11.70
C GLY A 138 5.80 -12.12 11.90
N THR A 139 4.86 -12.09 12.84
CA THR A 139 4.04 -10.91 13.13
C THR A 139 4.88 -9.70 13.53
N GLN A 140 5.87 -9.92 14.41
CA GLN A 140 6.81 -8.88 14.84
C GLN A 140 8.07 -8.82 13.95
N ASP A 141 8.66 -9.97 13.59
CA ASP A 141 9.88 -10.05 12.78
C ASP A 141 9.69 -10.88 11.49
N MET A 142 9.54 -10.25 10.33
CA MET A 142 9.19 -8.82 10.16
C MET A 142 8.06 -8.62 9.14
N LYS A 143 7.21 -9.64 8.97
CA LYS A 143 6.16 -9.67 7.94
C LYS A 143 5.13 -8.56 8.11
N GLY A 144 4.96 -8.02 9.32
CA GLY A 144 4.12 -6.84 9.55
C GLY A 144 4.63 -5.60 8.80
N ALA A 145 5.94 -5.30 8.91
CA ALA A 145 6.56 -4.20 8.19
C ALA A 145 6.59 -4.45 6.67
N ALA A 146 6.81 -5.69 6.24
CA ALA A 146 6.74 -6.06 4.83
C ALA A 146 5.33 -5.83 4.25
N ALA A 147 4.28 -6.26 4.95
CA ALA A 147 2.89 -6.05 4.54
C ALA A 147 2.55 -4.56 4.41
N ILE A 148 2.98 -3.74 5.38
CA ILE A 148 2.79 -2.29 5.34
C ILE A 148 3.51 -1.68 4.13
N ALA A 149 4.76 -2.08 3.86
CA ALA A 149 5.52 -1.57 2.71
C ALA A 149 4.79 -1.82 1.39
N VAL A 150 4.30 -3.05 1.17
CA VAL A 150 3.57 -3.45 -0.04
C VAL A 150 2.22 -2.72 -0.16
N THR A 151 1.54 -2.46 0.96
CA THR A 151 0.23 -1.78 0.98
C THR A 151 0.26 -0.36 0.41
N ASN A 152 1.43 0.30 0.39
CA ASN A 152 1.55 1.67 -0.11
C ASN A 152 1.43 1.79 -1.65
N PHE A 153 1.28 0.68 -2.35
CA PHE A 153 1.19 0.58 -3.79
C PHE A 153 -0.15 -0.06 -4.20
#